data_AF-A0A7C5M915-F1
#
_entry.id   AF-A0A7C5M915-F1
#
_cell.length_a   1.000
_cell.length_b   1.000
_cell.length_c   1.000
_cell.angle_alpha   90.00
_cell.angle_beta   90.00
_cell.angle_gamma   90.00
#
_symmetry.space_group_name_H-M   'P 1'
#
loop_
_entity.id
_entity.type
_entity.pdbx_description
1 polymer ?
#
loop_
_entity_poly.entity_id
_entity_poly.type
_entity_poly.pdbx_seq_one_letter_code
_entity_poly.pdbx_strand_id
1 'polypeptide(L)'
;DCPSAVRYHDGYRKSTGIKCYGAFDTLLRTGVVTLCRLAEYDGQFKMLITKGEIVDLDDELSKKALKAGSAAWVKVADLDKLYRTLVEEGFVHHASMIHGDYRESIKQACNLLNIKVIEI
;
A
#
# COMPACT_ATOMS: atom_id res chain seq x y z
N ASP A 1 9.55 -13.22 13.39
CA ASP A 1 8.70 -13.91 12.39
C ASP A 1 7.34 -13.23 12.29
N CYS A 2 6.83 -13.07 11.06
CA CYS A 2 5.48 -12.56 10.81
C CYS A 2 4.48 -13.71 10.97
N PRO A 3 3.55 -13.67 11.95
CA PRO A 3 2.54 -14.71 12.10
C PRO A 3 1.71 -14.82 10.82
N SER A 4 1.59 -16.02 10.28
CA SER A 4 0.89 -16.24 9.02
C SER A 4 0.02 -17.50 9.02
N ALA A 5 -1.04 -17.47 8.22
CA ALA A 5 -1.93 -18.61 8.03
C ALA A 5 -2.61 -18.57 6.65
N VAL A 6 -2.81 -19.74 6.05
CA VAL A 6 -3.71 -19.88 4.89
C VAL A 6 -5.12 -20.19 5.40
N ARG A 7 -6.10 -19.39 4.99
CA ARG A 7 -7.48 -19.47 5.48
C ARG A 7 -8.51 -19.37 4.34
N TYR A 8 -9.78 -19.46 4.73
CA TYR A 8 -10.88 -19.08 3.88
C TYR A 8 -10.91 -17.55 3.69
N HIS A 9 -11.29 -17.11 2.50
CA HIS A 9 -11.48 -15.70 2.24
C HIS A 9 -12.77 -15.20 2.92
N ASP A 10 -12.64 -14.68 4.14
CA ASP A 10 -13.78 -14.27 4.97
C ASP A 10 -14.63 -13.16 4.33
N GLY A 11 -14.01 -12.18 3.65
CA GLY A 11 -14.72 -11.12 2.93
C GLY A 11 -15.62 -11.66 1.82
N TYR A 12 -15.06 -12.46 0.90
CA TYR A 12 -15.78 -13.14 -0.17
C TYR A 12 -16.87 -14.07 0.35
N ARG A 13 -16.60 -14.85 1.40
CA ARG A 13 -17.61 -15.72 2.02
C ARG A 13 -18.79 -14.92 2.56
N LYS A 14 -18.54 -13.80 3.23
CA LYS A 14 -19.60 -12.94 3.77
C LYS A 14 -20.47 -12.32 2.67
N SER A 15 -19.88 -11.97 1.52
CA SER A 15 -20.63 -11.33 0.42
C SER A 15 -21.36 -12.33 -0.48
N THR A 16 -20.84 -13.55 -0.65
CA THR A 16 -21.37 -14.53 -1.61
C THR A 16 -21.97 -15.79 -0.99
N GLY A 17 -21.67 -16.08 0.28
CA GLY A 17 -21.97 -17.36 0.92
C GLY A 17 -21.04 -18.52 0.49
N ILE A 18 -20.19 -18.31 -0.52
CA ILE A 18 -19.30 -19.34 -1.07
C ILE A 18 -18.00 -19.39 -0.27
N LYS A 19 -17.57 -20.60 0.07
CA LYS A 19 -16.27 -20.83 0.73
C LYS A 19 -15.16 -20.93 -0.31
N CYS A 20 -14.27 -19.94 -0.32
CA CYS A 20 -13.05 -19.97 -1.13
C CYS A 20 -11.82 -20.10 -0.23
N TYR A 21 -10.98 -21.10 -0.51
CA TYR A 21 -9.71 -21.33 0.18
C TYR A 21 -8.56 -20.60 -0.51
N GLY A 22 -7.48 -20.33 0.24
CA GLY A 22 -6.23 -19.80 -0.32
C GLY A 22 -5.92 -18.35 0.05
N ALA A 23 -6.70 -17.73 0.93
CA ALA A 23 -6.37 -16.41 1.46
C ALA A 23 -5.16 -16.52 2.41
N PHE A 24 -4.14 -15.70 2.21
CA PHE A 24 -2.98 -15.65 3.08
C PHE A 24 -3.11 -14.47 4.04
N ASP A 25 -3.29 -14.79 5.31
CA ASP A 25 -3.38 -13.80 6.39
C ASP A 25 -2.01 -13.67 7.03
N THR A 26 -1.48 -12.45 7.05
CA THR A 26 -0.22 -12.15 7.71
C THR A 26 -0.15 -10.68 8.11
N LEU A 27 0.60 -10.38 9.16
CA LEU A 27 1.00 -9.01 9.48
C LEU A 27 2.37 -8.75 8.88
N LEU A 28 2.48 -7.69 8.09
CA LEU A 28 3.75 -7.30 7.52
C LEU A 28 4.69 -6.79 8.62
N ARG A 29 6.00 -7.00 8.44
CA ARG A 29 7.02 -6.58 9.40
C ARG A 29 7.00 -5.06 9.53
N THR A 30 7.33 -4.54 10.71
CA THR A 30 7.55 -3.11 10.89
C THR A 30 8.78 -2.62 10.12
N GLY A 31 8.83 -1.31 9.89
CA GLY A 31 9.99 -0.63 9.33
C GLY A 31 9.68 0.26 8.13
N VAL A 32 10.72 0.91 7.64
CA VAL A 32 10.63 1.86 6.53
C VAL A 32 10.11 1.18 5.27
N VAL A 33 9.22 1.86 4.58
CA VAL A 33 8.67 1.45 3.29
C VAL A 33 8.64 2.62 2.31
N THR A 34 8.62 2.30 1.03
CA THR A 34 8.28 3.23 -0.05
C THR A 34 6.93 2.81 -0.62
N LEU A 35 6.02 3.76 -0.71
CA LEU A 35 4.76 3.62 -1.42
C LEU A 35 4.90 4.29 -2.78
N CYS A 36 4.46 3.63 -3.85
CA CYS A 36 4.41 4.24 -5.17
C CYS A 36 3.18 3.81 -5.96
N ARG A 37 2.76 4.68 -6.89
CA ARG A 37 1.66 4.40 -7.81
C ARG A 37 1.90 5.08 -9.15
N LEU A 38 2.00 4.26 -10.20
CA LEU A 38 1.97 4.70 -11.58
C LEU A 38 0.52 4.94 -12.03
N ALA A 39 0.29 6.05 -12.73
CA ALA A 39 -0.94 6.34 -13.44
C ALA A 39 -0.63 6.85 -14.85
N GLU A 40 -1.59 6.66 -15.75
CA GLU A 40 -1.52 7.11 -17.14
C GLU A 40 -2.81 7.86 -17.47
N TYR A 41 -2.66 9.05 -18.03
CA TYR A 41 -3.74 9.90 -18.50
C TYR A 41 -3.32 10.55 -19.81
N ASP A 42 -4.15 10.43 -20.84
CA ASP A 42 -3.92 11.05 -22.15
C ASP A 42 -2.54 10.71 -22.74
N GLY A 43 -2.08 9.46 -22.56
CA GLY A 43 -0.77 9.00 -23.02
C GLY A 43 0.42 9.52 -22.21
N GLN A 44 0.17 10.23 -21.10
CA GLN A 44 1.20 10.73 -20.19
C GLN A 44 1.22 9.94 -18.89
N PHE A 45 2.42 9.48 -18.52
CA PHE A 45 2.64 8.76 -17.27
C PHE A 45 3.03 9.70 -16.13
N LYS A 46 2.50 9.41 -14.94
CA LYS A 46 2.95 10.02 -13.69
C LYS A 46 3.09 8.99 -12.57
N MET A 47 4.07 9.20 -11.70
CA MET A 47 4.39 8.35 -10.57
C MET A 47 4.22 9.12 -9.27
N LEU A 48 3.27 8.70 -8.43
CA LEU A 48 3.25 9.06 -7.03
C LEU A 48 4.35 8.29 -6.29
N ILE A 49 5.11 8.97 -5.43
CA ILE A 49 6.13 8.38 -4.58
C ILE A 49 6.00 9.01 -3.18
N THR A 50 5.96 8.19 -2.13
CA THR A 50 6.07 8.69 -0.76
C THR A 50 6.76 7.69 0.15
N LYS A 51 7.39 8.19 1.20
CA LYS A 51 7.99 7.38 2.26
C LYS A 51 6.95 7.09 3.33
N GLY A 52 6.96 5.87 3.83
CA GLY A 52 6.21 5.50 5.02
C GLY A 52 7.04 4.65 5.98
N GLU A 53 6.41 4.33 7.09
CA GLU A 53 6.91 3.39 8.08
C GLU A 53 5.76 2.48 8.51
N ILE A 54 5.93 1.17 8.36
CA ILE A 54 4.99 0.20 8.95
C ILE A 54 5.18 0.25 10.46
N VAL A 55 4.10 0.61 11.16
CA VAL A 55 4.07 0.71 12.62
C VAL A 55 3.24 -0.44 13.21
N ASP A 56 3.65 -0.89 14.39
CA ASP A 56 2.84 -1.82 15.19
C ASP A 56 1.77 -1.02 15.92
N LEU A 57 0.49 -1.35 15.70
CA LEU A 57 -0.61 -0.75 16.44
C LEU A 57 -1.00 -1.72 17.55
N ASP A 58 -0.78 -1.30 18.81
CA ASP A 58 -0.97 -2.18 19.96
C ASP A 58 -2.45 -2.39 20.33
N ASP A 59 -3.39 -1.72 19.66
CA ASP A 59 -4.82 -1.86 19.93
C ASP A 59 -5.41 -3.14 19.33
N GLU A 60 -6.14 -3.89 20.17
CA GLU A 60 -6.79 -5.16 19.82
C GLU A 60 -7.79 -5.02 18.67
N LEU A 61 -8.47 -3.87 18.54
CA LEU A 61 -9.41 -3.62 17.44
C LEU A 61 -8.66 -3.50 16.12
N SER A 62 -7.53 -2.79 16.11
CA SER A 62 -6.63 -2.69 14.96
C SER A 62 -6.06 -4.06 14.58
N LYS A 63 -5.58 -4.85 15.54
CA LYS A 63 -5.08 -6.22 15.30
C LYS A 63 -6.17 -7.14 14.76
N LYS A 64 -7.42 -6.99 15.21
CA LYS A 64 -8.56 -7.76 14.70
C LYS A 64 -8.97 -7.34 13.29
N ALA A 65 -8.92 -6.05 12.98
CA ALA A 65 -9.19 -5.53 11.63
C ALA A 65 -8.17 -6.04 10.60
N LEU A 66 -6.92 -6.26 11.02
CA LEU A 66 -5.85 -6.77 10.15
C LEU A 66 -5.92 -8.28 9.88
N LYS A 67 -6.78 -9.05 10.56
CA LYS A 67 -6.94 -10.51 10.34
C LYS A 67 -7.77 -10.89 9.11
N ALA A 68 -7.99 -9.97 8.18
CA ALA A 68 -8.74 -10.18 6.95
C ALA A 68 -7.81 -10.01 5.73
N GLY A 69 -6.81 -10.89 5.60
CA GLY A 69 -5.79 -10.82 4.56
C GLY A 69 -4.41 -10.41 5.08
N SER A 70 -3.51 -10.11 4.14
CA SER A 70 -2.19 -9.57 4.40
C SER A 70 -2.28 -8.05 4.63
N ALA A 71 -1.88 -7.56 5.80
CA ALA A 71 -2.12 -6.17 6.16
C ALA A 71 -1.04 -5.54 7.06
N ALA A 72 -0.99 -4.21 7.05
CA ALA A 72 -0.14 -3.38 7.92
C ALA A 72 -0.71 -1.95 8.00
N TRP A 73 -0.34 -1.22 9.06
CA TRP A 73 -0.56 0.21 9.15
C TRP A 73 0.71 0.95 8.78
N VAL A 74 0.58 1.94 7.88
CA VAL A 74 1.71 2.74 7.42
C VAL A 74 1.53 4.17 7.91
N LYS A 75 2.47 4.64 8.72
CA LYS A 75 2.61 6.05 9.06
C LYS A 75 3.32 6.76 7.92
N VAL A 76 2.78 7.88 7.47
CA VAL A 76 3.41 8.79 6.49
C VAL A 76 3.66 10.15 7.16
N ALA A 77 4.50 10.98 6.55
CA ALA A 77 4.86 12.28 7.12
C ALA A 77 3.67 13.25 7.18
N ASP A 78 2.84 13.25 6.15
CA ASP A 78 1.66 14.12 6.02
C ASP A 78 0.53 13.36 5.31
N LEU A 79 -0.39 12.81 6.11
CA LEU A 79 -1.49 11.98 5.60
C LEU A 79 -2.52 12.82 4.83
N ASP A 80 -2.79 14.04 5.29
CA ASP A 80 -3.76 14.94 4.66
C ASP A 80 -3.27 15.35 3.26
N LYS A 81 -1.99 15.69 3.14
CA LYS A 81 -1.37 15.97 1.84
C LYS A 81 -1.38 14.75 0.94
N LEU A 82 -1.06 13.55 1.46
CA LEU A 82 -1.13 12.32 0.67
C LEU A 82 -2.53 12.07 0.11
N TYR A 83 -3.58 12.15 0.93
CA TYR A 83 -4.94 11.97 0.47
C TYR A 83 -5.38 13.03 -0.53
N ARG A 84 -5.05 14.29 -0.25
CA ARG A 84 -5.34 15.39 -1.17
C ARG A 84 -4.67 15.17 -2.53
N THR A 85 -3.40 14.80 -2.55
CA THR A 85 -2.68 14.48 -3.79
C THR A 85 -3.28 13.27 -4.50
N LEU A 86 -3.65 12.20 -3.78
CA LEU A 86 -4.31 11.04 -4.41
C LEU A 86 -5.59 11.46 -5.16
N VAL A 87 -6.42 12.30 -4.55
CA VAL A 87 -7.69 12.75 -5.16
C VAL A 87 -7.46 13.78 -6.26
N GLU A 88 -6.71 14.85 -5.98
CA GLU A 88 -6.53 15.98 -6.90
C GLU A 88 -5.67 15.61 -8.11
N GLU A 89 -4.67 14.74 -7.95
CA GLU A 89 -3.91 14.18 -9.06
C GLU A 89 -4.59 12.92 -9.65
N GLY A 90 -5.74 12.48 -9.14
CA GLY A 90 -6.52 11.39 -9.75
C GLY A 90 -5.90 10.00 -9.62
N PHE A 91 -5.04 9.72 -8.64
CA PHE A 91 -4.53 8.36 -8.41
C PHE A 91 -5.62 7.44 -7.82
N VAL A 92 -5.75 6.23 -8.37
CA VAL A 92 -6.67 5.20 -7.84
C VAL A 92 -6.11 4.49 -6.60
N HIS A 93 -6.99 3.84 -5.83
CA HIS A 93 -6.72 3.28 -4.49
C HIS A 93 -5.66 2.17 -4.41
N HIS A 94 -5.30 1.51 -5.51
CA HIS A 94 -4.23 0.51 -5.51
C HIS A 94 -2.85 1.16 -5.59
N ALA A 95 -1.95 0.80 -4.67
CA ALA A 95 -0.55 1.23 -4.68
C ALA A 95 0.39 0.03 -4.50
N SER A 96 1.64 0.20 -4.90
CA SER A 96 2.73 -0.72 -4.58
C SER A 96 3.43 -0.27 -3.32
N MET A 97 3.83 -1.23 -2.47
CA MET A 97 4.60 -0.98 -1.26
C MET A 97 5.83 -1.88 -1.24
N ILE A 98 6.99 -1.30 -0.90
CA ILE A 98 8.28 -2.00 -0.88
C ILE A 98 9.00 -1.65 0.42
N HIS A 99 9.54 -2.65 1.12
CA HIS A 99 10.37 -2.43 2.31
C HIS A 99 11.70 -1.75 1.95
N GLY A 100 11.98 -0.61 2.57
CA GLY A 100 13.15 0.24 2.30
C GLY A 100 12.76 1.63 1.75
N ASP A 101 13.73 2.55 1.76
CA ASP A 101 13.58 3.88 1.14
C ASP A 101 14.20 3.85 -0.27
N TYR A 102 13.34 3.72 -1.28
CA TYR A 102 13.73 3.59 -2.70
C TYR A 102 13.31 4.80 -3.53
N ARG A 103 12.92 5.90 -2.89
CA ARG A 103 12.37 7.08 -3.58
C ARG A 103 13.33 7.59 -4.65
N GLU A 104 14.62 7.70 -4.34
CA GLU A 104 15.65 8.14 -5.29
C GLU A 104 15.83 7.16 -6.46
N SER A 105 15.85 5.85 -6.21
CA SER A 105 15.95 4.85 -7.28
C SER A 105 14.75 4.90 -8.22
N ILE A 106 13.54 5.06 -7.68
CA ILE A 106 12.31 5.18 -8.49
C ILE A 106 12.32 6.50 -9.28
N LYS A 107 12.77 7.60 -8.67
CA LYS A 107 12.93 8.90 -9.36
C LYS A 107 13.89 8.82 -10.53
N GLN A 108 15.03 8.15 -10.35
CA GLN A 108 16.00 7.93 -11.42
C GLN A 108 15.38 7.14 -12.58
N ALA A 109 14.64 6.07 -12.28
CA ALA A 109 13.91 5.33 -13.30
C ALA A 109 12.85 6.19 -14.02
N CYS A 110 12.08 6.99 -13.27
CA CYS A 110 11.10 7.90 -13.86
C CYS A 110 11.76 8.92 -14.79
N ASN A 111 12.91 9.47 -14.42
CA ASN A 111 13.66 10.41 -15.25
C ASN A 111 14.10 9.76 -16.58
N LEU A 112 14.64 8.54 -16.54
CA LEU A 112 15.04 7.81 -17.75
C LEU A 112 13.86 7.51 -18.68
N LEU A 113 12.68 7.30 -18.11
CA LEU A 113 11.45 6.95 -18.83
C LEU A 113 10.57 8.17 -19.17
N ASN A 114 11.01 9.38 -18.85
CA ASN A 114 10.24 10.62 -19.00
C ASN A 114 8.85 10.56 -18.32
N ILE A 115 8.81 10.01 -17.10
CA ILE A 115 7.60 9.90 -16.26
C ILE A 115 7.60 11.07 -15.26
N LYS A 116 6.48 11.81 -15.19
CA LYS A 116 6.31 12.90 -14.22
C LYS A 116 6.31 12.34 -12.79
N VAL A 117 7.18 12.85 -11.92
CA VAL A 117 7.20 12.46 -10.50
C VAL A 117 6.34 13.40 -9.67
N ILE A 118 5.50 12.83 -8.81
CA ILE A 118 4.78 13.50 -7.73
C ILE A 118 5.30 12.91 -6.41
N GLU A 119 6.23 13.59 -5.75
CA GLU A 119 6.79 13.14 -4.47
C GLU A 119 6.14 13.88 -3.31
N ILE A 120 5.78 13.14 -2.25
CA ILE A 120 5.17 13.65 -1.02
C ILE A 120 6.04 13.32 0.19
#